data_AF-A0A2N2V720-F1
#
_entry.id   AF-A0A2N2V720-F1
#
_cell.length_a   1.000
_cell.length_b   1.000
_cell.length_c   1.000
_cell.angle_alpha   90.00
_cell.angle_beta   90.00
_cell.angle_gamma   90.00
#
_symmetry.space_group_name_H-M   'P 1'
#
loop_
_entity.id
_entity.type
_entity.pdbx_description
1 polymer ?
#
loop_
_entity_poly.entity_id
_entity_poly.type
_entity_poly.pdbx_seq_one_letter_code
_entity_poly.pdbx_strand_id
1 'polypeptide(L)'
;ARKLAFETATREAGHDWHEIDLSAAFAEWMASDDYRDEYFASPEDMGLKLDAEFHEYVAERLRATLCKTEVTADSVVAVFGVGSLFGFARISQILKMVEAEISGRLVVFFPGEFERNNYRLLDARDGWNYLAVPITLHGEGTNL
;
A
#
# COMPACT_ATOMS: atom_id res chain seq x y z
N ALA A 1 -11.50 5.61 13.79
CA ALA A 1 -11.04 6.79 14.54
C ALA A 1 -9.98 7.60 13.78
N ARG A 2 -8.83 7.04 13.38
CA ARG A 2 -7.78 7.81 12.68
C ARG A 2 -8.08 8.11 11.21
N LYS A 3 -8.60 7.15 10.44
CA LYS A 3 -8.96 7.33 9.02
C LYS A 3 -9.82 8.58 8.79
N LEU A 4 -10.96 8.66 9.47
CA LEU A 4 -11.91 9.77 9.33
C LEU A 4 -11.27 11.13 9.68
N ALA A 5 -10.37 11.18 10.66
CA ALA A 5 -9.70 12.43 11.02
C ALA A 5 -8.76 12.94 9.91
N PHE A 6 -8.01 12.04 9.28
CA PHE A 6 -7.16 12.38 8.14
C PHE A 6 -7.97 12.82 6.93
N GLU A 7 -9.04 12.08 6.64
CA GLU A 7 -9.98 12.39 5.56
C GLU A 7 -10.61 13.78 5.75
N THR A 8 -11.16 14.07 6.93
CA THR A 8 -11.74 15.38 7.25
C THR A 8 -10.70 16.49 7.13
N ALA A 9 -9.53 16.35 7.76
CA ALA A 9 -8.49 17.36 7.72
C ALA A 9 -7.97 17.63 6.29
N THR A 10 -7.90 16.59 5.45
CA THR A 10 -7.50 16.72 4.04
C THR A 10 -8.50 17.55 3.26
N ARG A 11 -9.79 17.27 3.43
CA ARG A 11 -10.86 18.03 2.75
C ARG A 11 -10.98 19.46 3.27
N GLU A 12 -10.81 19.67 4.56
CA GLU A 12 -10.76 21.02 5.16
C GLU A 12 -9.58 21.84 4.64
N ALA A 13 -8.47 21.20 4.28
CA ALA A 13 -7.33 21.83 3.63
C ALA A 13 -7.54 22.07 2.12
N GLY A 14 -8.69 21.69 1.56
CA GLY A 14 -9.04 21.91 0.15
C GLY A 14 -8.61 20.82 -0.81
N HIS A 15 -8.12 19.67 -0.30
CA HIS A 15 -7.67 18.56 -1.13
C HIS A 15 -8.74 17.48 -1.25
N ASP A 16 -8.90 16.91 -2.45
CA ASP A 16 -9.76 15.74 -2.66
C ASP A 16 -9.20 14.48 -1.97
N TRP A 17 -10.08 13.58 -1.56
CA TRP A 17 -9.70 12.35 -0.86
C TRP A 17 -10.23 11.11 -1.59
N HIS A 18 -9.31 10.25 -2.00
CA HIS A 18 -9.60 8.98 -2.66
C HIS A 18 -8.98 7.83 -1.87
N GLU A 19 -9.59 6.65 -1.98
CA GLU A 19 -9.21 5.50 -1.18
C GLU A 19 -8.99 4.27 -2.03
N ILE A 20 -8.04 3.45 -1.59
CA ILE A 20 -7.87 2.08 -2.05
C ILE A 20 -7.61 1.18 -0.83
N ASP A 21 -8.36 0.08 -0.76
CA ASP A 21 -8.16 -0.96 0.24
C ASP A 21 -7.54 -2.19 -0.43
N LEU A 22 -6.35 -2.57 0.03
CA LEU A 22 -5.61 -3.73 -0.47
C LEU A 22 -5.87 -4.99 0.36
N SER A 23 -6.73 -4.93 1.39
CA SER A 23 -6.97 -6.06 2.32
C SER A 23 -7.42 -7.35 1.62
N ALA A 24 -8.17 -7.22 0.52
CA ALA A 24 -8.68 -8.34 -0.26
C ALA A 24 -7.82 -8.71 -1.48
N ALA A 25 -6.70 -8.01 -1.71
CA ALA A 25 -5.94 -8.13 -2.95
C ALA A 25 -5.44 -9.56 -3.22
N PHE A 26 -4.91 -10.26 -2.22
CA PHE A 26 -4.47 -11.65 -2.38
C PHE A 26 -5.64 -12.59 -2.69
N ALA A 27 -6.75 -12.47 -1.95
CA ALA A 27 -7.92 -13.32 -2.13
C ALA A 27 -8.54 -13.12 -3.52
N GLU A 28 -8.63 -11.88 -4.01
CA GLU A 28 -9.16 -11.57 -5.34
C GLU A 28 -8.22 -12.05 -6.46
N TRP A 29 -6.90 -11.91 -6.28
CA TRP A 29 -5.92 -12.46 -7.21
C TRP A 29 -6.02 -13.99 -7.30
N MET A 30 -6.01 -14.68 -6.15
CA MET A 30 -6.06 -16.14 -6.09
C MET A 30 -7.40 -16.71 -6.57
N ALA A 31 -8.51 -16.02 -6.30
CA ALA A 31 -9.82 -16.44 -6.78
C ALA A 31 -9.95 -16.42 -8.31
N SER A 32 -9.16 -15.56 -8.98
CA SER A 32 -9.11 -15.45 -10.44
C SER A 32 -8.23 -16.49 -11.13
N ASP A 33 -7.52 -17.32 -10.35
CA ASP A 33 -6.61 -18.33 -10.86
C ASP A 33 -7.33 -19.66 -11.16
N ASP A 34 -7.14 -20.19 -12.37
CA ASP A 34 -7.71 -21.49 -12.77
C ASP A 34 -7.10 -22.65 -11.96
N TYR A 35 -5.88 -22.49 -11.45
CA TYR A 35 -5.14 -23.52 -10.70
C TYR A 35 -5.25 -23.34 -9.17
N ARG A 36 -6.15 -22.48 -8.68
CA ARG A 36 -6.27 -22.17 -7.25
C ARG A 36 -6.44 -23.40 -6.37
N ASP A 37 -7.26 -24.37 -6.78
CA ASP A 37 -7.56 -25.56 -5.98
C ASP A 37 -6.31 -26.43 -5.80
N GLU A 38 -5.43 -26.44 -6.81
CA GLU A 38 -4.15 -27.15 -6.78
C GLU A 38 -3.14 -26.43 -5.89
N TYR A 39 -3.10 -25.09 -5.92
CA TYR A 39 -2.30 -24.30 -4.98
C TYR A 39 -2.78 -24.44 -3.52
N PHE A 40 -4.08 -24.64 -3.29
CA PHE A 40 -4.57 -24.95 -1.94
C PHE A 40 -4.22 -26.37 -1.49
N ALA A 41 -4.12 -27.32 -2.42
CA ALA A 41 -3.67 -28.68 -2.14
C ALA A 41 -2.16 -28.74 -1.87
N SER A 42 -1.37 -27.97 -2.63
CA SER A 42 0.10 -27.88 -2.56
C SER A 42 0.58 -26.41 -2.60
N PRO A 43 0.56 -25.70 -1.46
CA PRO A 43 0.93 -24.27 -1.39
C PRO A 43 2.35 -23.94 -1.83
N GLU A 44 3.28 -24.87 -1.73
CA GLU A 44 4.67 -24.74 -2.17
C GLU A 44 4.80 -24.42 -3.67
N ASP A 45 3.85 -24.89 -4.50
CA ASP A 45 3.87 -24.69 -5.94
C ASP A 45 3.48 -23.25 -6.35
N MET A 46 2.84 -22.50 -5.43
CA MET A 46 2.40 -21.12 -5.66
C MET A 46 3.57 -20.12 -5.62
N GLY A 47 4.69 -20.47 -4.96
CA GLY A 47 5.76 -19.51 -4.66
C GLY A 47 6.31 -18.79 -5.90
N LEU A 48 6.61 -19.53 -6.97
CA LEU A 48 7.14 -18.95 -8.21
C LEU A 48 6.16 -17.97 -8.86
N LYS A 49 4.86 -18.29 -8.87
CA LYS A 49 3.82 -17.46 -9.45
C LYS A 49 3.58 -16.21 -8.61
N LEU A 50 3.54 -16.38 -7.30
CA LEU A 50 3.35 -15.30 -6.34
C LEU A 50 4.48 -14.26 -6.45
N ASP A 51 5.73 -14.72 -6.49
CA ASP A 51 6.90 -13.84 -6.66
C ASP A 51 6.87 -13.11 -8.01
N ALA A 52 6.42 -13.77 -9.07
CA ALA A 52 6.39 -13.21 -10.42
C ALA A 52 5.25 -12.23 -10.69
N GLU A 53 4.05 -12.47 -10.15
CA GLU A 53 2.82 -11.81 -10.62
C GLU A 53 2.12 -10.97 -9.55
N PHE A 54 2.20 -11.36 -8.27
CA PHE A 54 1.34 -10.75 -7.26
C PHE A 54 1.69 -9.27 -7.00
N HIS A 55 2.97 -8.91 -7.04
CA HIS A 55 3.40 -7.53 -6.87
C HIS A 55 2.92 -6.61 -8.01
N GLU A 56 2.94 -7.12 -9.26
CA GLU A 56 2.41 -6.42 -10.43
C GLU A 56 0.90 -6.25 -10.33
N TYR A 57 0.17 -7.29 -9.93
CA TYR A 57 -1.27 -7.22 -9.71
C TYR A 57 -1.66 -6.13 -8.70
N VAL A 58 -0.94 -6.04 -7.58
CA VAL A 58 -1.20 -5.01 -6.57
C VAL A 58 -0.81 -3.62 -7.08
N ALA A 59 0.29 -3.51 -7.82
CA ALA A 59 0.70 -2.26 -8.46
C ALA A 59 -0.37 -1.76 -9.45
N GLU A 60 -0.94 -2.65 -10.27
CA GLU A 60 -1.96 -2.28 -11.24
C GLU A 60 -3.25 -1.80 -10.58
N ARG A 61 -3.67 -2.41 -9.45
CA ARG A 61 -4.81 -1.91 -8.68
C ARG A 61 -4.58 -0.50 -8.13
N LEU A 62 -3.38 -0.25 -7.64
CA LEU A 62 -3.00 1.06 -7.13
C LEU A 62 -2.92 2.09 -8.28
N ARG A 63 -2.30 1.72 -9.40
CA ARG A 63 -2.24 2.50 -10.64
C ARG A 63 -3.63 2.86 -11.15
N ALA A 64 -4.54 1.90 -11.20
CA ALA A 64 -5.93 2.12 -11.61
C ALA A 64 -6.67 3.12 -10.71
N THR A 65 -6.25 3.29 -9.46
CA THR A 65 -6.78 4.34 -8.56
C THR A 65 -6.08 5.67 -8.78
N LEU A 66 -4.76 5.68 -8.93
CA LEU A 66 -3.95 6.88 -9.18
C LEU A 66 -4.29 7.56 -10.51
N CYS A 67 -4.63 6.78 -11.54
CA CYS A 67 -4.93 7.27 -12.89
C CYS A 67 -6.42 7.55 -13.14
N LYS A 68 -7.27 7.51 -12.10
CA LYS A 68 -8.67 7.91 -12.25
C LYS A 68 -8.77 9.37 -12.65
N THR A 69 -9.74 9.70 -13.49
CA THR A 69 -9.94 11.05 -14.02
C THR A 69 -10.16 12.12 -12.95
N GLU A 70 -10.73 11.73 -11.81
CA GLU A 70 -10.97 12.58 -10.64
C GLU A 70 -9.74 12.75 -9.74
N VAL A 71 -8.68 11.94 -9.93
CA VAL A 71 -7.44 12.07 -9.16
C VAL A 71 -6.54 13.08 -9.88
N THR A 72 -6.24 14.16 -9.19
CA THR A 72 -5.45 15.28 -9.73
C THR A 72 -4.21 15.52 -8.87
N ALA A 73 -3.40 16.51 -9.25
CA ALA A 73 -2.26 16.94 -8.45
C ALA A 73 -2.66 17.52 -7.08
N ASP A 74 -3.93 17.92 -6.91
CA ASP A 74 -4.46 18.45 -5.65
C ASP A 74 -5.14 17.38 -4.78
N SER A 75 -5.16 16.13 -5.24
CA SER A 75 -5.79 15.01 -4.56
C SER A 75 -4.82 14.28 -3.62
N VAL A 76 -5.40 13.66 -2.59
CA VAL A 76 -4.73 12.68 -1.73
C VAL A 76 -5.32 11.30 -1.98
N VAL A 77 -4.46 10.33 -2.29
CA VAL A 77 -4.83 8.92 -2.39
C VAL A 77 -4.37 8.20 -1.12
N ALA A 78 -5.32 7.63 -0.39
CA ALA A 78 -5.09 6.90 0.86
C ALA A 78 -5.12 5.38 0.63
N VAL A 79 -4.01 4.73 0.94
CA VAL A 79 -3.82 3.27 0.81
C VAL A 79 -4.01 2.60 2.16
N PHE A 80 -4.96 1.66 2.21
CA PHE A 80 -5.28 0.85 3.38
C PHE A 80 -4.99 -0.63 3.12
N GLY A 81 -5.03 -1.43 4.19
CA GLY A 81 -4.93 -2.88 4.07
C GLY A 81 -3.54 -3.40 3.72
N VAL A 82 -2.50 -2.56 3.73
CA VAL A 82 -1.13 -2.96 3.33
C VAL A 82 -0.54 -4.06 4.20
N GLY A 83 -1.07 -4.28 5.41
CA GLY A 83 -0.69 -5.41 6.27
C GLY A 83 -1.08 -6.77 5.68
N SER A 84 -2.11 -6.84 4.84
CA SER A 84 -2.51 -8.07 4.16
C SER A 84 -1.49 -8.55 3.12
N LEU A 85 -0.60 -7.66 2.67
CA LEU A 85 0.49 -8.00 1.74
C LEU A 85 1.64 -8.70 2.45
N PHE A 86 1.69 -8.65 3.79
CA PHE A 86 2.76 -9.24 4.56
C PHE A 86 2.89 -10.74 4.30
N GLY A 87 4.11 -11.21 4.03
CA GLY A 87 4.38 -12.59 3.65
C GLY A 87 4.20 -12.88 2.15
N PHE A 88 3.61 -11.96 1.38
CA PHE A 88 3.36 -12.14 -0.06
C PHE A 88 4.04 -11.10 -0.95
N ALA A 89 4.02 -9.82 -0.55
CA ALA A 89 4.64 -8.75 -1.32
C ALA A 89 5.13 -7.62 -0.41
N ARG A 90 6.14 -6.89 -0.86
CA ARG A 90 6.64 -5.69 -0.18
C ARG A 90 5.94 -4.46 -0.74
N ILE A 91 5.19 -3.75 0.11
CA ILE A 91 4.54 -2.47 -0.29
C ILE A 91 5.55 -1.48 -0.88
N SER A 92 6.79 -1.48 -0.39
CA SER A 92 7.87 -0.63 -0.89
C SER A 92 8.23 -0.86 -2.36
N GLN A 93 8.20 -2.12 -2.80
CA GLN A 93 8.42 -2.48 -4.20
C GLN A 93 7.25 -1.98 -5.06
N ILE A 94 6.03 -2.20 -4.59
CA ILE A 94 4.81 -1.75 -5.28
C ILE A 94 4.81 -0.23 -5.44
N LEU A 95 5.16 0.53 -4.39
CA LEU A 95 5.21 1.99 -4.44
C LEU A 95 6.22 2.51 -5.47
N LYS A 96 7.39 1.85 -5.59
CA LYS A 96 8.38 2.20 -6.63
C LYS A 96 7.86 1.97 -8.05
N MET A 97 6.99 0.98 -8.25
CA MET A 97 6.43 0.65 -9.56
C MET A 97 5.35 1.63 -10.03
N VAL A 98 4.75 2.36 -9.09
CA VAL A 98 3.67 3.33 -9.37
C VAL A 98 4.09 4.78 -9.10
N GLU A 99 5.37 5.04 -8.81
CA GLU A 99 5.86 6.35 -8.39
C GLU A 99 5.59 7.43 -9.46
N ALA A 100 5.71 7.07 -10.73
CA ALA A 100 5.51 7.98 -11.85
C ALA A 100 4.04 8.42 -12.03
N GLU A 101 3.09 7.67 -11.48
CA GLU A 101 1.66 7.91 -11.60
C GLU A 101 1.09 8.71 -10.43
N ILE A 102 1.89 8.94 -9.39
CA ILE A 102 1.50 9.77 -8.24
C ILE A 102 1.54 11.24 -8.66
N SER A 103 0.40 11.75 -9.12
CA SER A 103 0.26 13.15 -9.55
C SER A 103 0.16 14.13 -8.37
N GLY A 104 -0.36 13.67 -7.23
CA GLY A 104 -0.60 14.46 -6.02
C GLY A 104 0.09 13.87 -4.79
N ARG A 105 -0.68 13.57 -3.74
CA ARG A 105 -0.14 13.00 -2.48
C ARG A 105 -0.60 11.57 -2.29
N LEU A 106 0.29 10.71 -1.81
CA LEU A 106 -0.03 9.35 -1.42
C LEU A 106 0.16 9.19 0.09
N VAL A 107 -0.87 8.70 0.79
CA VAL A 107 -0.81 8.39 2.22
C VAL A 107 -0.98 6.90 2.40
N VAL A 108 -0.02 6.25 3.05
CA VAL A 108 -0.07 4.81 3.34
C VAL A 108 -0.35 4.60 4.82
N PHE A 109 -1.47 3.96 5.14
CA PHE A 109 -1.82 3.57 6.50
C PHE A 109 -1.12 2.26 6.85
N PHE A 110 0.14 2.39 7.27
CA PHE A 110 1.00 1.25 7.59
C PHE A 110 0.70 0.71 9.00
N PRO A 111 0.31 -0.58 9.16
CA PRO A 111 -0.09 -1.16 10.45
C PRO A 111 1.13 -1.65 11.26
N GLY A 112 2.19 -0.85 11.32
CA GLY A 112 3.46 -1.23 11.92
C GLY A 112 4.11 -0.09 12.70
N GLU A 113 5.37 -0.31 13.07
CA GLU A 113 6.19 0.65 13.80
C GLU A 113 7.10 1.40 12.84
N PHE A 114 7.45 2.63 13.22
CA PHE A 114 8.45 3.43 12.54
C PHE A 114 9.53 3.82 13.55
N GLU A 115 10.76 3.38 13.32
CA GLU A 115 11.92 3.67 14.17
C GLU A 115 13.14 3.97 13.28
N ARG A 116 13.84 5.09 13.51
CA ARG A 116 15.09 5.46 12.80
C ARG A 116 14.99 5.41 11.27
N ASN A 117 13.95 6.05 10.72
CA ASN A 117 13.68 6.09 9.28
C ASN A 117 13.40 4.71 8.66
N ASN A 118 12.89 3.80 9.48
CA ASN A 118 12.66 2.43 9.12
C ASN A 118 11.26 1.99 9.56
N TYR A 119 10.45 1.53 8.61
CA TYR A 119 9.13 0.96 8.86
C TYR A 119 9.22 -0.56 9.03
N ARG A 120 8.64 -1.08 10.11
CA ARG A 120 8.63 -2.51 10.45
C ARG A 120 7.22 -3.01 10.74
N LEU A 121 6.90 -4.20 10.21
CA LEU A 121 5.66 -4.91 10.50
C LEU A 121 6.02 -6.28 11.09
N LEU A 122 5.44 -6.63 12.25
CA LEU A 122 5.57 -7.95 12.91
C LEU A 122 7.02 -8.46 13.05
N ASP A 123 7.87 -7.74 13.80
CA ASP A 123 9.28 -8.10 14.07
C ASP A 123 10.14 -8.43 12.83
N ALA A 124 9.68 -8.08 11.62
CA ALA A 124 10.42 -8.33 10.40
C ALA A 124 11.78 -7.63 10.46
N ARG A 125 12.86 -8.42 10.34
CA ARG A 125 14.24 -7.93 10.34
C ARG A 125 14.52 -6.94 9.21
N ASP A 126 13.79 -7.09 8.10
CA ASP A 126 13.91 -6.24 6.92
C ASP A 126 12.98 -5.04 7.05
N GLY A 127 13.34 -4.15 7.97
CA GLY A 127 12.76 -2.84 7.97
C GLY A 127 13.20 -2.05 6.71
N TRP A 128 12.29 -1.29 6.10
CA TRP A 128 12.57 -0.52 4.88
C TRP A 128 12.71 0.99 5.12
N ASN A 129 13.66 1.61 4.40
CA ASN A 129 13.83 3.05 4.29
C ASN A 129 13.26 3.50 2.94
N TYR A 130 12.37 4.47 2.96
CA TYR A 130 11.80 5.14 1.80
C TYR A 130 11.73 6.62 2.08
N LEU A 131 11.71 7.43 1.01
CA LEU A 131 11.62 8.89 1.08
C LEU A 131 10.23 9.37 1.54
N ALA A 132 9.54 8.60 2.39
CA ALA A 132 8.27 8.97 2.99
C ALA A 132 8.51 9.88 4.20
N VAL A 133 7.62 10.86 4.36
CA VAL A 133 7.54 11.66 5.58
C VAL A 133 6.62 10.92 6.55
N PRO A 134 7.12 10.42 7.69
CA PRO A 134 6.32 9.70 8.67
C PRO A 134 5.36 10.66 9.39
N ILE A 135 4.10 10.26 9.55
CA ILE A 135 3.13 10.95 10.41
C ILE A 135 2.87 10.08 11.63
N THR A 136 3.66 10.29 12.69
CA THR A 136 3.60 9.55 13.95
C THR A 136 2.94 10.39 15.06
N LEU A 137 2.31 9.74 16.04
CA LEU A 137 1.68 10.42 17.18
C LEU A 137 2.68 11.17 18.08
N HIS A 138 3.93 10.70 18.11
CA HIS A 138 5.05 11.41 18.71
C HIS A 138 5.81 12.05 17.55
N GLY A 139 5.62 13.35 17.35
CA GLY A 139 6.18 14.07 16.21
C GLY A 139 7.70 14.12 16.27
N GLU A 140 8.36 13.25 15.49
CA GLU A 140 9.70 13.53 14.95
C GLU A 140 9.57 13.81 13.45
N GLY A 141 8.54 14.58 13.07
CA GLY A 141 8.50 15.27 11.79
C GLY A 141 9.52 16.40 11.84
N THR A 142 10.79 16.07 11.59
CA THR A 142 11.85 17.08 11.52
C THR A 142 11.59 17.88 10.25
N ASN A 143 11.41 19.19 10.43
CA ASN A 143 11.17 20.18 9.39
C ASN A 143 12.12 19.96 8.20
N LEU A 144 11.54 19.81 7.00
CA LEU A 144 12.21 20.15 5.75
C LEU A 144 11.99 21.64 5.47
#